data_AF-A0A7S0EDE6-F1
#
_entry.id   AF-A0A7S0EDE6-F1
#
_cell.length_a   1.000
_cell.length_b   1.000
_cell.length_c   1.000
_cell.angle_alpha   90.00
_cell.angle_beta   90.00
_cell.angle_gamma   90.00
#
_symmetry.space_group_name_H-M   'P 1'
#
loop_
_entity.id
_entity.type
_entity.pdbx_description
1 polymer ?
#
loop_
_entity_poly.entity_id
_entity_poly.type
_entity_poly.pdbx_seq_one_letter_code
_entity_poly.pdbx_strand_id
1 'polypeptide(L)'
;SFSGSEAILALEFINPVIERAPSSFLVQGRLIVKGEVHVVGPQEMLLSSEDVGGVKNGSNPFKVHVPAIVSSHIQQSRSVSFMRNVISIEIRVDVDLPSNSYLSISGISDALYVYDAAQHPAYSNVGSAVHVTQVSDGFSIEVLQLIPGNTSIQVSMPVINSRDEHPSGCEVLVEGAVRVGGRISRLSKTQMSRVLEDSHLICMLVAPRVVSATVTPENPLVGTLNRLHFKFAFSVEFTGSDDLRFQLRSPLLHSVLAINSLNFTSQDGQIGTFLIISDSDGLLELELEPAGRLRANINYILVIDIRNPPYVLRGANVSMDITSSTSDLHLSFNFTPVAATNPYGISLQQPLDTWAPRIVNGSISQTCPLTDSSNTLTVSVSTNTFLVQGSCLTISGLCGMAQVDAAVAGSAFTVTSTSSSGCFVVVEAASSWNSLVLVLELTIRNGAAERQAGSATVSGFVESGLWDVSFPSFTLLQSSSSRYGIDGGSLPLKLVQPSILSFDFEQSSPFVGSSNQLNLSFSVNVALTVGSLVLLSDWPAQEVPQAASLSSAWQVV
;
A
#
# COMPACT_ATOMS: atom_id res chain seq x y z
N SER A 1 62.62 -6.61 -76.32
CA SER A 1 63.17 -7.96 -76.58
C SER A 1 63.14 -8.73 -75.27
N PHE A 2 62.36 -9.81 -75.19
CA PHE A 2 62.45 -10.73 -74.05
C PHE A 2 63.53 -11.76 -74.36
N SER A 3 64.51 -11.92 -73.48
CA SER A 3 65.57 -12.94 -73.59
C SER A 3 65.29 -14.17 -72.72
N GLY A 4 64.08 -14.26 -72.14
CA GLY A 4 63.61 -15.40 -71.35
C GLY A 4 62.37 -16.05 -71.99
N SER A 5 62.06 -17.28 -71.58
CA SER A 5 60.90 -18.05 -72.03
C SER A 5 59.56 -17.60 -71.40
N GLU A 6 59.58 -16.59 -70.54
CA GLU A 6 58.43 -16.08 -69.82
C GLU A 6 58.36 -14.54 -69.94
N ALA A 7 57.15 -14.03 -70.19
CA ALA A 7 56.86 -12.60 -70.21
C ALA A 7 55.64 -12.35 -69.32
N ILE A 8 55.81 -11.50 -68.30
CA ILE A 8 54.73 -11.10 -67.38
C ILE A 8 54.15 -9.77 -67.88
N LEU A 9 52.86 -9.76 -68.18
CA LEU A 9 52.10 -8.55 -68.49
C LEU A 9 51.22 -8.19 -67.29
N ALA A 10 51.50 -7.06 -66.65
CA ALA A 10 50.66 -6.49 -65.59
C ALA A 10 49.87 -5.29 -66.15
N LEU A 11 48.56 -5.28 -65.91
CA LEU A 11 47.66 -4.21 -66.32
C LEU A 11 46.96 -3.65 -65.09
N GLU A 12 46.94 -2.32 -64.95
CA GLU A 12 46.19 -1.65 -63.89
C GLU A 12 44.92 -1.03 -64.47
N PHE A 13 43.76 -1.38 -63.90
CA PHE A 13 42.47 -0.81 -64.25
C PHE A 13 41.59 -0.63 -63.02
N ILE A 14 40.53 0.17 -63.16
CA ILE A 14 39.53 0.39 -62.13
C ILE A 14 38.31 -0.46 -62.47
N ASN A 15 37.91 -1.32 -61.55
CA ASN A 15 36.69 -2.10 -61.71
C ASN A 15 35.44 -1.19 -61.74
N PRO A 16 34.43 -1.51 -62.55
CA PRO A 16 33.13 -0.83 -62.48
C PRO A 16 32.45 -1.08 -61.13
N VAL A 17 31.48 -0.24 -60.76
CA VAL A 17 30.71 -0.35 -59.50
C VAL A 17 29.51 -1.31 -59.61
N ILE A 18 29.58 -2.28 -60.51
CA ILE A 18 28.47 -3.19 -60.84
C ILE A 18 28.97 -4.62 -60.72
N GLU A 19 28.17 -5.47 -60.07
CA GLU A 19 28.40 -6.91 -59.96
C GLU A 19 28.67 -7.51 -61.35
N ARG A 20 29.71 -8.33 -61.47
CA ARG A 20 30.12 -8.93 -62.74
C ARG A 20 30.68 -10.32 -62.50
N ALA A 21 30.09 -11.30 -63.20
CA ALA A 21 30.65 -12.64 -63.27
C ALA A 21 32.03 -12.62 -63.99
N PRO A 22 32.93 -13.57 -63.67
CA PRO A 22 34.20 -13.68 -64.37
C PRO A 22 33.98 -13.86 -65.88
N SER A 23 34.89 -13.30 -66.67
CA SER A 23 34.85 -13.44 -68.14
C SER A 23 35.98 -14.34 -68.61
N SER A 24 35.69 -15.25 -69.53
CA SER A 24 36.75 -15.95 -70.28
C SER A 24 37.39 -14.99 -71.29
N PHE A 25 38.68 -15.18 -71.55
CA PHE A 25 39.41 -14.37 -72.51
C PHE A 25 40.42 -15.24 -73.24
N LEU A 26 40.65 -14.86 -74.50
CA LEU A 26 41.54 -15.54 -75.42
C LEU A 26 42.81 -14.70 -75.57
N VAL A 27 43.97 -15.36 -75.48
CA VAL A 27 45.23 -14.76 -75.91
C VAL A 27 45.51 -15.23 -77.33
N GLN A 28 45.75 -14.26 -78.21
CA GLN A 28 46.19 -14.49 -79.58
C GLN A 28 47.28 -13.48 -79.91
N GLY A 29 48.15 -13.81 -80.85
CA GLY A 29 49.30 -12.98 -81.13
C GLY A 29 49.85 -13.17 -82.53
N ARG A 30 50.81 -12.31 -82.87
CA ARG A 30 51.61 -12.44 -84.09
C ARG A 30 53.08 -12.45 -83.68
N LEU A 31 53.79 -13.49 -84.06
CA LEU A 31 55.24 -13.60 -83.89
C LEU A 31 55.90 -13.23 -85.21
N ILE A 32 56.80 -12.24 -85.19
CA ILE A 32 57.56 -11.84 -86.37
C ILE A 32 58.97 -12.42 -86.27
N VAL A 33 59.32 -13.34 -87.16
CA VAL A 33 60.64 -13.99 -87.20
C VAL A 33 61.27 -13.68 -88.55
N LYS A 34 62.38 -12.93 -88.56
CA LYS A 34 63.13 -12.55 -89.77
C LYS A 34 62.26 -11.90 -90.89
N GLY A 35 61.19 -11.22 -90.52
CA GLY A 35 60.27 -10.54 -91.46
C GLY A 35 59.04 -11.35 -91.84
N GLU A 36 58.95 -12.63 -91.48
CA GLU A 36 57.74 -13.46 -91.68
C GLU A 36 56.83 -13.40 -90.45
N VAL A 37 55.51 -13.37 -90.69
CA VAL A 37 54.48 -13.27 -89.65
C VAL A 37 53.88 -14.65 -89.37
N HIS A 38 54.07 -15.16 -88.16
CA HIS A 38 53.42 -16.37 -87.67
C HIS A 38 52.25 -15.99 -86.75
N VAL A 39 51.09 -16.59 -86.96
CA VAL A 39 49.90 -16.36 -86.12
C VAL A 39 49.92 -17.36 -84.96
N VAL A 40 49.84 -16.84 -83.74
CA VAL A 40 49.53 -17.63 -82.55
C VAL A 40 48.02 -17.67 -82.42
N GLY A 41 47.43 -18.86 -82.60
CA GLY A 41 45.98 -19.06 -82.53
C GLY A 41 45.41 -18.72 -81.16
N PRO A 42 44.09 -18.49 -81.06
CA PRO A 42 43.45 -18.14 -79.80
C PRO A 42 43.58 -19.30 -78.81
N GLN A 43 44.13 -19.00 -77.64
CA GLN A 43 44.21 -19.91 -76.51
C GLN A 43 43.41 -19.37 -75.33
N GLU A 44 42.51 -20.19 -74.78
CA GLU A 44 41.81 -19.84 -73.54
C GLU A 44 42.79 -19.79 -72.37
N MET A 45 42.66 -18.74 -71.56
CA MET A 45 43.41 -18.65 -70.31
C MET A 45 42.70 -19.43 -69.20
N LEU A 46 43.48 -20.25 -68.49
CA LEU A 46 43.05 -20.90 -67.26
C LEU A 46 42.89 -19.82 -66.18
N LEU A 47 41.70 -19.76 -65.57
CA LEU A 47 41.43 -18.80 -64.51
C LEU A 47 41.87 -19.37 -63.15
N SER A 48 42.36 -18.51 -62.26
CA SER A 48 42.66 -18.88 -60.88
C SER A 48 41.39 -18.96 -60.04
N SER A 49 41.31 -19.93 -59.12
CA SER A 49 40.17 -20.15 -58.23
C SER A 49 40.46 -19.74 -56.79
N GLU A 50 41.27 -18.70 -56.58
CA GLU A 50 41.63 -18.24 -55.24
C GLU A 50 40.60 -17.23 -54.72
N ASP A 51 40.31 -17.34 -53.43
CA ASP A 51 39.45 -16.40 -52.73
C ASP A 51 40.26 -15.14 -52.40
N VAL A 52 39.71 -13.96 -52.72
CA VAL A 52 40.40 -12.68 -52.51
C VAL A 52 39.45 -11.72 -51.80
N GLY A 53 39.85 -11.22 -50.63
CA GLY A 53 39.05 -10.28 -49.83
C GLY A 53 37.70 -10.86 -49.40
N GLY A 54 37.65 -12.15 -49.07
CA GLY A 54 36.43 -12.87 -48.69
C GLY A 54 35.52 -13.24 -49.87
N VAL A 55 35.86 -12.84 -51.11
CA VAL A 55 35.09 -13.18 -52.30
C VAL A 55 35.56 -14.50 -52.87
N LYS A 56 34.65 -15.49 -52.93
CA LYS A 56 34.95 -16.81 -53.49
C LYS A 56 35.41 -16.74 -54.95
N ASN A 57 36.52 -17.36 -55.33
CA ASN A 57 37.14 -17.24 -56.66
C ASN A 57 37.32 -15.76 -57.10
N GLY A 58 37.65 -14.87 -56.16
CA GLY A 58 37.84 -13.43 -56.38
C GLY A 58 39.05 -13.10 -57.24
N SER A 59 40.01 -14.02 -57.37
CA SER A 59 41.17 -13.88 -58.26
C SER A 59 40.83 -13.97 -59.75
N ASN A 60 39.61 -14.41 -60.10
CA ASN A 60 39.18 -14.49 -61.50
C ASN A 60 39.18 -13.09 -62.15
N PRO A 61 39.83 -12.91 -63.30
CA PRO A 61 39.86 -11.62 -63.98
C PRO A 61 38.47 -11.15 -64.39
N PHE A 62 38.26 -9.84 -64.26
CA PHE A 62 36.99 -9.14 -64.50
C PHE A 62 35.79 -9.59 -63.65
N LYS A 63 35.99 -10.50 -62.68
CA LYS A 63 35.00 -10.69 -61.62
C LYS A 63 34.95 -9.42 -60.78
N VAL A 64 33.75 -8.90 -60.57
CA VAL A 64 33.51 -7.73 -59.71
C VAL A 64 32.41 -8.11 -58.74
N HIS A 65 32.73 -8.08 -57.45
CA HIS A 65 31.78 -8.33 -56.37
C HIS A 65 31.41 -7.01 -55.70
N VAL A 66 30.12 -6.75 -55.52
CA VAL A 66 29.60 -5.61 -54.77
C VAL A 66 29.35 -6.07 -53.33
N PRO A 67 30.13 -5.59 -52.35
CA PRO A 67 29.92 -5.92 -50.95
C PRO A 67 28.48 -5.69 -50.49
N ALA A 68 27.94 -6.63 -49.73
CA ALA A 68 26.57 -6.57 -49.23
C ALA A 68 26.50 -6.94 -47.75
N ILE A 69 25.55 -6.30 -47.06
CA ILE A 69 25.13 -6.70 -45.71
C ILE A 69 24.16 -7.86 -45.88
N VAL A 70 24.59 -9.06 -45.50
CA VAL A 70 23.80 -10.30 -45.65
C VAL A 70 22.84 -10.54 -44.50
N SER A 71 23.14 -10.03 -43.30
CA SER A 71 22.19 -10.01 -42.18
C SER A 71 22.45 -8.83 -41.27
N SER A 72 21.40 -8.21 -40.75
CA SER A 72 21.48 -7.11 -39.80
C SER A 72 20.29 -7.12 -38.86
N HIS A 73 20.54 -7.39 -37.57
CA HIS A 73 19.53 -7.46 -36.52
C HIS A 73 19.82 -6.46 -35.41
N ILE A 74 18.76 -5.93 -34.81
CA ILE A 74 18.86 -5.05 -33.65
C ILE A 74 17.79 -5.36 -32.60
N GLN A 75 18.17 -5.27 -31.33
CA GLN A 75 17.28 -5.42 -30.17
C GLN A 75 17.70 -4.45 -29.05
N GLN A 76 16.79 -4.20 -28.13
CA GLN A 76 17.06 -3.45 -26.90
C GLN A 76 16.59 -4.23 -25.68
N SER A 77 17.32 -4.16 -24.58
CA SER A 77 16.93 -4.89 -23.35
C SER A 77 15.79 -4.21 -22.59
N ARG A 78 15.58 -2.90 -22.76
CA ARG A 78 14.57 -2.15 -21.99
C ARG A 78 14.04 -0.90 -22.68
N SER A 79 12.73 -0.68 -22.60
CA SER A 79 12.01 0.49 -23.15
C SER A 79 11.58 1.53 -22.11
N VAL A 80 12.05 1.44 -20.86
CA VAL A 80 11.64 2.37 -19.78
C VAL A 80 12.51 3.61 -19.81
N SER A 81 11.92 4.80 -19.92
CA SER A 81 12.65 6.08 -19.85
C SER A 81 13.46 6.18 -18.55
N PHE A 82 14.53 6.98 -18.53
CA PHE A 82 15.43 7.17 -17.38
C PHE A 82 16.26 5.96 -16.96
N MET A 83 15.94 4.76 -17.42
CA MET A 83 16.59 3.51 -16.99
C MET A 83 17.76 3.14 -17.89
N ARG A 84 18.66 2.30 -17.35
CA ARG A 84 19.68 1.62 -18.13
C ARG A 84 19.04 0.66 -19.12
N ASN A 85 19.65 0.58 -20.30
CA ASN A 85 19.25 -0.26 -21.41
C ASN A 85 20.52 -0.74 -22.13
N VAL A 86 20.40 -1.80 -22.92
CA VAL A 86 21.48 -2.31 -23.78
C VAL A 86 20.93 -2.43 -25.18
N ILE A 87 21.54 -1.71 -26.13
CA ILE A 87 21.28 -1.88 -27.55
C ILE A 87 22.22 -2.97 -28.07
N SER A 88 21.66 -4.07 -28.56
CA SER A 88 22.43 -5.18 -29.13
C SER A 88 22.19 -5.25 -30.64
N ILE A 89 23.28 -5.35 -31.38
CA ILE A 89 23.32 -5.34 -32.83
C ILE A 89 24.08 -6.59 -33.30
N GLU A 90 23.56 -7.29 -34.30
CA GLU A 90 24.26 -8.35 -35.04
C GLU A 90 24.31 -8.01 -36.52
N ILE A 91 25.50 -7.96 -37.11
CA ILE A 91 25.71 -7.68 -38.54
C ILE A 91 26.61 -8.74 -39.16
N ARG A 92 26.32 -9.15 -40.40
CA ARG A 92 27.21 -9.94 -41.26
C ARG A 92 27.36 -9.27 -42.61
N VAL A 93 28.59 -9.21 -43.09
CA VAL A 93 28.97 -8.72 -44.41
C VAL A 93 29.56 -9.89 -45.20
N ASP A 94 29.31 -9.96 -46.50
CA ASP A 94 29.69 -11.09 -47.35
C ASP A 94 31.17 -11.10 -47.80
N VAL A 95 31.90 -10.03 -47.52
CA VAL A 95 33.33 -9.86 -47.83
C VAL A 95 34.17 -9.60 -46.58
N ASP A 96 35.48 -9.77 -46.70
CA ASP A 96 36.41 -9.41 -45.63
C ASP A 96 36.36 -7.89 -45.36
N LEU A 97 36.34 -7.51 -44.08
CA LEU A 97 36.45 -6.13 -43.62
C LEU A 97 37.87 -5.86 -43.13
N PRO A 98 38.77 -5.28 -43.95
CA PRO A 98 40.09 -4.86 -43.52
C PRO A 98 40.03 -3.62 -42.62
N SER A 99 41.17 -3.28 -42.01
CA SER A 99 41.29 -2.08 -41.16
C SER A 99 40.90 -0.80 -41.91
N ASN A 100 40.32 0.16 -41.20
CA ASN A 100 39.70 1.38 -41.71
C ASN A 100 38.41 1.19 -42.53
N SER A 101 37.85 -0.03 -42.57
CA SER A 101 36.44 -0.22 -42.96
C SER A 101 35.53 0.26 -41.83
N TYR A 102 34.28 0.59 -42.14
CA TYR A 102 33.33 1.04 -41.12
C TYR A 102 31.90 0.60 -41.42
N LEU A 103 31.11 0.50 -40.35
CA LEU A 103 29.66 0.34 -40.39
C LEU A 103 29.04 1.51 -39.62
N SER A 104 28.01 2.13 -40.18
CA SER A 104 27.25 3.20 -39.55
C SER A 104 25.82 2.71 -39.33
N ILE A 105 25.40 2.74 -38.06
CA ILE A 105 24.03 2.50 -37.63
C ILE A 105 23.41 3.86 -37.40
N SER A 106 22.32 4.12 -38.11
CA SER A 106 21.59 5.39 -38.15
C SER A 106 20.13 5.21 -37.74
N GLY A 107 19.49 6.30 -37.32
CA GLY A 107 18.12 6.30 -36.81
C GLY A 107 18.00 6.08 -35.30
N ILE A 108 19.10 6.10 -34.54
CA ILE A 108 19.07 6.02 -33.06
C ILE A 108 19.65 7.33 -32.50
N SER A 109 18.81 8.34 -32.32
CA SER A 109 19.28 9.66 -31.89
C SER A 109 19.91 9.63 -30.49
N ASP A 110 20.99 10.40 -30.31
CA ASP A 110 21.60 10.68 -29.00
C ASP A 110 20.66 11.42 -28.04
N ALA A 111 19.64 12.11 -28.55
CA ALA A 111 18.56 12.68 -27.74
C ALA A 111 17.70 11.62 -27.04
N LEU A 112 17.66 10.39 -27.59
CA LEU A 112 16.91 9.26 -27.04
C LEU A 112 17.77 8.38 -26.12
N TYR A 113 19.09 8.40 -26.30
CA TYR A 113 20.02 7.52 -25.58
C TYR A 113 21.36 8.19 -25.31
N VAL A 114 21.86 8.04 -24.09
CA VAL A 114 23.21 8.49 -23.74
C VAL A 114 24.12 7.27 -23.60
N TYR A 115 25.16 7.19 -24.44
CA TYR A 115 26.20 6.17 -24.36
C TYR A 115 27.43 6.72 -23.62
N ASP A 116 27.67 6.24 -22.39
CA ASP A 116 28.89 6.55 -21.64
C ASP A 116 29.93 5.43 -21.82
N ALA A 117 30.72 5.55 -22.87
CA ALA A 117 31.79 4.60 -23.19
C ALA A 117 32.89 4.52 -22.11
N ALA A 118 33.06 5.57 -21.29
CA ALA A 118 34.12 5.61 -20.29
C ALA A 118 33.77 4.76 -19.07
N GLN A 119 32.51 4.78 -18.64
CA GLN A 119 32.05 3.93 -17.54
C GLN A 119 31.61 2.55 -17.99
N HIS A 120 31.01 2.44 -19.18
CA HIS A 120 30.42 1.21 -19.69
C HIS A 120 30.81 0.98 -21.16
N PRO A 121 31.99 0.40 -21.43
CA PRO A 121 32.44 0.18 -22.80
C PRO A 121 31.53 -0.81 -23.53
N ALA A 122 31.41 -0.64 -24.85
CA ALA A 122 30.64 -1.56 -25.68
C ALA A 122 31.33 -2.94 -25.67
N TYR A 123 30.52 -3.99 -25.56
CA TYR A 123 31.00 -5.34 -25.78
C TYR A 123 30.98 -5.66 -27.26
N SER A 124 31.98 -6.40 -27.74
CA SER A 124 32.02 -6.97 -29.08
C SER A 124 32.55 -8.39 -29.05
N ASN A 125 31.91 -9.30 -29.76
CA ASN A 125 32.38 -10.68 -29.89
C ASN A 125 33.67 -10.80 -30.72
N VAL A 126 33.99 -9.79 -31.53
CA VAL A 126 35.26 -9.67 -32.27
C VAL A 126 36.32 -8.86 -31.50
N GLY A 127 36.07 -8.55 -30.22
CA GLY A 127 37.03 -7.95 -29.31
C GLY A 127 37.59 -6.61 -29.82
N SER A 128 38.91 -6.45 -29.75
CA SER A 128 39.62 -5.23 -30.18
C SER A 128 39.71 -5.05 -31.70
N ALA A 129 39.10 -5.92 -32.50
CA ALA A 129 39.00 -5.75 -33.95
C ALA A 129 38.07 -4.60 -34.35
N VAL A 130 37.20 -4.14 -33.45
CA VAL A 130 36.31 -3.00 -33.69
C VAL A 130 36.40 -1.95 -32.59
N HIS A 131 36.12 -0.71 -32.96
CA HIS A 131 35.89 0.40 -32.04
C HIS A 131 34.52 1.00 -32.30
N VAL A 132 33.76 1.24 -31.23
CA VAL A 132 32.38 1.71 -31.30
C VAL A 132 32.30 3.12 -30.73
N THR A 133 31.72 4.04 -31.49
CA THR A 133 31.51 5.43 -31.07
C THR A 133 30.05 5.81 -31.27
N GLN A 134 29.47 6.51 -30.28
CA GLN A 134 28.16 7.14 -30.48
C GLN A 134 28.34 8.38 -31.37
N VAL A 135 27.41 8.52 -32.32
CA VAL A 135 27.24 9.70 -33.17
C VAL A 135 25.81 10.22 -32.99
N SER A 136 25.52 11.43 -33.45
CA SER A 136 24.23 12.09 -33.18
C SER A 136 22.99 11.30 -33.62
N ASP A 137 23.13 10.45 -34.64
CA ASP A 137 22.06 9.65 -35.22
C ASP A 137 22.25 8.13 -35.01
N GLY A 138 23.16 7.71 -34.13
CA GLY A 138 23.32 6.30 -33.79
C GLY A 138 24.74 5.94 -33.41
N PHE A 139 25.31 4.94 -34.09
CA PHE A 139 26.62 4.40 -33.74
C PHE A 139 27.48 4.18 -34.97
N SER A 140 28.78 4.45 -34.83
CA SER A 140 29.80 4.09 -35.81
C SER A 140 30.63 2.94 -35.26
N ILE A 141 30.82 1.90 -36.08
CA ILE A 141 31.70 0.76 -35.81
C ILE A 141 32.88 0.87 -36.77
N GLU A 142 34.04 1.26 -36.26
CA GLU A 142 35.29 1.28 -37.02
C GLU A 142 36.02 -0.06 -36.90
N VAL A 143 36.48 -0.59 -38.03
CA VAL A 143 37.23 -1.84 -38.08
C VAL A 143 38.71 -1.54 -37.93
N LEU A 144 39.32 -2.03 -36.86
CA LEU A 144 40.73 -1.84 -36.53
C LEU A 144 41.60 -3.01 -37.00
N GLN A 145 41.04 -4.21 -37.10
CA GLN A 145 41.73 -5.42 -37.55
C GLN A 145 40.86 -6.17 -38.56
N LEU A 146 41.48 -7.00 -39.41
CA LEU A 146 40.78 -7.77 -40.42
C LEU A 146 39.68 -8.65 -39.78
N ILE A 147 38.43 -8.47 -40.22
CA ILE A 147 37.31 -9.34 -39.88
C ILE A 147 36.96 -10.16 -41.12
N PRO A 148 37.05 -11.50 -41.09
CA PRO A 148 36.72 -12.33 -42.24
C PRO A 148 35.26 -12.16 -42.69
N GLY A 149 35.02 -12.28 -43.99
CA GLY A 149 33.68 -12.28 -44.56
C GLY A 149 32.78 -13.34 -43.93
N ASN A 150 31.50 -13.02 -43.81
CA ASN A 150 30.45 -13.80 -43.15
C ASN A 150 30.64 -14.03 -41.64
N THR A 151 31.61 -13.37 -41.00
CA THR A 151 31.71 -13.35 -39.53
C THR A 151 30.51 -12.60 -38.94
N SER A 152 29.87 -13.19 -37.92
CA SER A 152 28.85 -12.49 -37.12
C SER A 152 29.52 -11.47 -36.23
N ILE A 153 29.27 -10.18 -36.50
CA ILE A 153 29.73 -9.05 -35.68
C ILE A 153 28.60 -8.70 -34.73
N GLN A 154 28.77 -9.06 -33.46
CA GLN A 154 27.82 -8.76 -32.40
C GLN A 154 28.37 -7.66 -31.51
N VAL A 155 27.64 -6.57 -31.38
CA VAL A 155 27.99 -5.43 -30.54
C VAL A 155 26.86 -5.17 -29.55
N SER A 156 27.20 -4.92 -28.29
CA SER A 156 26.24 -4.50 -27.25
C SER A 156 26.70 -3.20 -26.61
N MET A 157 25.88 -2.16 -26.73
CA MET A 157 26.12 -0.84 -26.18
C MET A 157 25.22 -0.59 -24.97
N PRO A 158 25.77 -0.52 -23.74
CA PRO A 158 25.01 -0.09 -22.57
C PRO A 158 24.73 1.42 -22.66
N VAL A 159 23.46 1.80 -22.62
CA VAL A 159 23.00 3.19 -22.75
C VAL A 159 22.04 3.54 -21.61
N ILE A 160 21.86 4.84 -21.37
CA ILE A 160 20.78 5.34 -20.51
C ILE A 160 19.68 5.91 -21.41
N ASN A 161 18.45 5.44 -21.22
CA ASN A 161 17.29 5.93 -21.96
C ASN A 161 17.00 7.39 -21.58
N SER A 162 16.62 8.21 -22.56
CA SER A 162 16.28 9.61 -22.34
C SER A 162 15.11 9.80 -21.40
N ARG A 163 14.93 11.05 -20.95
CA ARG A 163 13.82 11.46 -20.10
C ARG A 163 12.49 11.49 -20.86
N ASP A 164 12.53 11.76 -22.16
CA ASP A 164 11.34 11.90 -22.97
C ASP A 164 10.68 10.55 -23.30
N GLU A 165 9.36 10.59 -23.49
CA GLU A 165 8.60 9.47 -24.03
C GLU A 165 8.73 9.46 -25.56
N HIS A 166 8.92 8.26 -26.13
CA HIS A 166 9.02 8.09 -27.57
C HIS A 166 8.25 6.81 -27.99
N PRO A 167 6.94 6.90 -28.24
CA PRO A 167 6.09 5.71 -28.38
C PRO A 167 6.17 5.04 -29.76
N SER A 168 6.65 5.73 -30.79
CA SER A 168 6.62 5.25 -32.19
C SER A 168 7.78 4.33 -32.58
N GLY A 169 8.80 4.22 -31.74
CA GLY A 169 10.06 3.56 -32.08
C GLY A 169 10.79 4.21 -33.26
N CYS A 170 12.00 3.72 -33.56
CA CYS A 170 12.85 4.23 -34.64
C CYS A 170 12.92 3.24 -35.80
N GLU A 171 13.00 3.77 -37.02
CA GLU A 171 13.51 3.03 -38.15
C GLU A 171 15.04 3.06 -38.13
N VAL A 172 15.66 1.90 -37.90
CA VAL A 172 17.12 1.80 -37.79
C VAL A 172 17.69 1.25 -39.09
N LEU A 173 18.67 1.96 -39.64
CA LEU A 173 19.32 1.63 -40.89
C LEU A 173 20.81 1.38 -40.64
N VAL A 174 21.38 0.39 -41.32
CA VAL A 174 22.81 0.14 -41.35
C VAL A 174 23.36 0.39 -42.75
N GLU A 175 24.46 1.10 -42.83
CA GLU A 175 25.28 1.24 -44.04
C GLU A 175 26.74 1.13 -43.68
N GLY A 176 27.63 1.19 -44.66
CA GLY A 176 29.06 1.15 -44.37
C GLY A 176 29.91 1.14 -45.62
N ALA A 177 31.20 0.97 -45.42
CA ALA A 177 32.12 0.82 -46.53
C ALA A 177 33.30 -0.07 -46.19
N VAL A 178 33.71 -0.83 -47.19
CA VAL A 178 34.88 -1.71 -47.17
C VAL A 178 36.04 -0.96 -47.79
N ARG A 179 37.15 -0.81 -47.04
CA ARG A 179 38.30 -0.05 -47.50
C ARG A 179 39.41 -0.98 -47.98
N VAL A 180 39.54 -1.12 -49.30
CA VAL A 180 40.59 -1.96 -49.90
C VAL A 180 41.67 -1.03 -50.47
N GLY A 181 42.81 -0.95 -49.77
CA GLY A 181 43.88 0.01 -50.08
C GLY A 181 43.42 1.46 -49.96
N GLY A 182 43.73 2.30 -50.96
CA GLY A 182 43.30 3.71 -50.99
C GLY A 182 41.86 3.93 -51.47
N ARG A 183 41.08 2.87 -51.73
CA ARG A 183 39.73 2.97 -52.32
C ARG A 183 38.65 2.47 -51.35
N ILE A 184 37.43 2.94 -51.58
CA ILE A 184 36.25 2.68 -50.74
C ILE A 184 35.17 2.03 -51.60
N SER A 185 34.69 0.85 -51.20
CA SER A 185 33.50 0.22 -51.77
C SER A 185 32.36 0.32 -50.77
N ARG A 186 31.22 0.88 -51.17
CA ARG A 186 30.09 1.11 -50.26
C ARG A 186 29.21 -0.13 -50.15
N LEU A 187 28.79 -0.43 -48.93
CA LEU A 187 27.73 -1.38 -48.65
C LEU A 187 26.38 -0.73 -48.92
N SER A 188 25.39 -1.53 -49.35
CA SER A 188 24.02 -1.06 -49.48
C SER A 188 23.46 -0.63 -48.13
N LYS A 189 22.72 0.49 -48.11
CA LYS A 189 21.94 0.88 -46.94
C LYS A 189 20.80 -0.12 -46.75
N THR A 190 20.73 -0.72 -45.57
CA THR A 190 19.80 -1.81 -45.25
C THR A 190 19.03 -1.47 -43.98
N GLN A 191 17.72 -1.69 -44.00
CA GLN A 191 16.91 -1.59 -42.78
C GLN A 191 17.19 -2.79 -41.87
N MET A 192 17.51 -2.54 -40.60
CA MET A 192 17.80 -3.61 -39.67
C MET A 192 16.51 -4.35 -39.27
N SER A 193 16.55 -5.68 -39.29
CA SER A 193 15.45 -6.50 -38.81
C SER A 193 15.41 -6.49 -37.28
N ARG A 194 14.20 -6.67 -36.74
CA ARG A 194 13.94 -6.72 -35.30
C ARG A 194 13.59 -8.16 -34.92
N VAL A 195 14.02 -8.60 -33.75
CA VAL A 195 13.58 -9.89 -33.21
C VAL A 195 12.12 -9.73 -32.77
N LEU A 196 11.22 -10.54 -33.34
CA LEU A 196 9.75 -10.43 -33.25
C LEU A 196 9.15 -10.95 -31.93
N GLU A 197 9.97 -11.29 -30.92
CA GLU A 197 9.45 -12.04 -29.77
C GLU A 197 8.79 -11.18 -28.70
N ASP A 198 9.12 -9.89 -28.61
CA ASP A 198 8.40 -8.97 -27.73
C ASP A 198 8.23 -7.61 -28.41
N SER A 199 7.04 -7.04 -28.26
CA SER A 199 6.52 -5.78 -28.84
C SER A 199 7.35 -4.49 -28.64
N HIS A 200 8.62 -4.57 -28.30
CA HIS A 200 9.50 -3.43 -28.11
C HIS A 200 10.08 -2.97 -29.44
N LEU A 201 9.45 -1.95 -30.02
CA LEU A 201 10.08 -1.19 -31.10
C LEU A 201 11.40 -0.62 -30.55
N ILE A 202 12.50 -0.72 -31.30
CA ILE A 202 13.75 -0.01 -30.95
C ILE A 202 13.45 1.48 -30.78
N CYS A 203 14.08 2.16 -29.83
CA CYS A 203 13.75 3.55 -29.48
C CYS A 203 12.37 3.76 -28.88
N MET A 204 11.60 2.71 -28.62
CA MET A 204 10.38 2.91 -27.85
C MET A 204 10.78 3.22 -26.42
N LEU A 205 10.41 4.42 -25.96
CA LEU A 205 10.62 4.88 -24.60
C LEU A 205 9.28 5.16 -23.95
N VAL A 206 9.03 4.50 -22.83
CA VAL A 206 7.80 4.57 -22.04
C VAL A 206 8.16 5.14 -20.67
N ALA A 207 7.55 6.27 -20.29
CA ALA A 207 7.76 6.78 -18.96
C ALA A 207 7.05 5.89 -17.93
N PRO A 208 7.73 5.55 -16.83
CA PRO A 208 7.08 4.85 -15.73
C PRO A 208 5.99 5.72 -15.11
N ARG A 209 4.83 5.11 -14.83
CA ARG A 209 3.70 5.76 -14.16
C ARG A 209 3.18 4.86 -13.05
N VAL A 210 2.72 5.48 -11.98
CA VAL A 210 2.00 4.79 -10.90
C VAL A 210 0.50 4.90 -11.15
N VAL A 211 -0.19 3.77 -11.04
CA VAL A 211 -1.61 3.66 -11.34
C VAL A 211 -2.35 3.20 -10.08
N SER A 212 -3.51 3.81 -9.83
CA SER A 212 -4.44 3.39 -8.76
C SER A 212 -3.82 3.34 -7.36
N ALA A 213 -2.96 4.31 -7.01
CA ALA A 213 -2.39 4.42 -5.68
C ALA A 213 -3.46 4.79 -4.63
N THR A 214 -3.83 3.84 -3.78
CA THR A 214 -4.84 4.02 -2.73
C THR A 214 -4.33 3.57 -1.37
N VAL A 215 -4.84 4.19 -0.30
CA VAL A 215 -4.58 3.77 1.08
C VAL A 215 -5.88 3.60 1.85
N THR A 216 -6.01 2.48 2.56
CA THR A 216 -7.19 2.15 3.37
C THR A 216 -6.78 1.84 4.81
N PRO A 217 -7.29 2.57 5.82
CA PRO A 217 -7.02 2.28 7.24
C PRO A 217 -8.04 1.30 7.83
N GLU A 218 -7.68 0.46 8.80
CA GLU A 218 -8.63 -0.43 9.48
C GLU A 218 -9.26 0.18 10.74
N ASN A 219 -8.49 1.00 11.48
CA ASN A 219 -8.92 1.52 12.77
C ASN A 219 -8.65 3.03 12.88
N PRO A 220 -9.68 3.87 12.99
CA PRO A 220 -9.49 5.32 13.08
C PRO A 220 -9.23 5.82 14.52
N LEU A 221 -9.27 4.98 15.55
CA LEU A 221 -9.22 5.45 16.94
C LEU A 221 -7.83 6.01 17.32
N VAL A 222 -7.81 7.09 18.11
CA VAL A 222 -6.56 7.72 18.59
C VAL A 222 -5.79 6.80 19.53
N GLY A 223 -4.46 6.74 19.38
CA GLY A 223 -3.60 5.98 20.30
C GLY A 223 -3.71 4.44 20.19
N THR A 224 -4.48 3.92 19.24
CA THR A 224 -4.72 2.48 19.04
C THR A 224 -3.90 1.92 17.87
N LEU A 225 -3.86 0.59 17.75
CA LEU A 225 -3.31 -0.08 16.58
C LEU A 225 -4.18 0.23 15.36
N ASN A 226 -3.56 0.56 14.24
CA ASN A 226 -4.19 0.76 12.94
C ASN A 226 -3.35 0.10 11.86
N ARG A 227 -3.99 -0.70 11.03
CA ARG A 227 -3.38 -1.35 9.88
C ARG A 227 -3.69 -0.55 8.62
N LEU A 228 -2.65 -0.11 7.93
CA LEU A 228 -2.76 0.62 6.68
C LEU A 228 -2.47 -0.30 5.50
N HIS A 229 -3.40 -0.35 4.55
CA HIS A 229 -3.26 -1.08 3.29
C HIS A 229 -2.97 -0.12 2.16
N PHE A 230 -1.74 -0.13 1.67
CA PHE A 230 -1.31 0.63 0.51
C PHE A 230 -1.42 -0.24 -0.72
N LYS A 231 -2.19 0.18 -1.71
CA LYS A 231 -2.31 -0.50 -3.01
C LYS A 231 -1.82 0.40 -4.11
N PHE A 232 -0.97 -0.10 -5.00
CA PHE A 232 -0.47 0.64 -6.17
C PHE A 232 0.01 -0.31 -7.26
N ALA A 233 0.11 0.17 -8.50
CA ALA A 233 0.64 -0.59 -9.63
C ALA A 233 1.56 0.31 -10.49
N PHE A 234 2.46 -0.31 -11.26
CA PHE A 234 3.34 0.40 -12.20
C PHE A 234 2.94 0.13 -13.64
N SER A 235 3.04 1.12 -14.52
CA SER A 235 2.82 0.92 -15.98
C SER A 235 3.91 0.13 -16.67
N VAL A 236 5.08 -0.01 -16.02
CA VAL A 236 6.26 -0.69 -16.53
C VAL A 236 6.81 -1.65 -15.49
N GLU A 237 7.73 -2.51 -15.93
CA GLU A 237 8.41 -3.45 -15.06
C GLU A 237 9.69 -2.86 -14.46
N PHE A 238 9.92 -3.18 -13.19
CA PHE A 238 11.16 -2.95 -12.47
C PHE A 238 11.76 -4.25 -11.91
N THR A 239 13.09 -4.28 -11.79
CA THR A 239 13.83 -5.41 -11.22
C THR A 239 14.72 -4.93 -10.09
N GLY A 240 15.10 -5.82 -9.17
CA GLY A 240 15.99 -5.50 -8.05
C GLY A 240 17.36 -4.98 -8.48
N SER A 241 17.83 -5.36 -9.67
CA SER A 241 19.03 -4.83 -10.31
C SER A 241 18.98 -3.32 -10.59
N ASP A 242 17.79 -2.73 -10.53
CA ASP A 242 17.59 -1.29 -10.70
C ASP A 242 17.96 -0.48 -9.45
N ASP A 243 18.23 -1.14 -8.32
CA ASP A 243 18.54 -0.53 -7.03
C ASP A 243 17.48 0.52 -6.64
N LEU A 244 16.23 0.05 -6.55
CA LEU A 244 15.07 0.88 -6.25
C LEU A 244 14.89 1.08 -4.75
N ARG A 245 14.70 2.34 -4.38
CA ARG A 245 14.44 2.78 -3.03
C ARG A 245 13.12 3.52 -2.95
N PHE A 246 12.29 3.13 -1.98
CA PHE A 246 10.94 3.62 -1.77
C PHE A 246 10.88 4.38 -0.45
N GLN A 247 10.46 5.63 -0.48
CA GLN A 247 10.36 6.50 0.68
C GLN A 247 8.90 6.86 0.91
N LEU A 248 8.22 6.10 1.79
CA LEU A 248 6.84 6.35 2.18
C LEU A 248 6.81 7.40 3.30
N ARG A 249 6.08 8.50 3.06
CA ARG A 249 5.96 9.62 3.99
C ARG A 249 4.51 9.76 4.45
N SER A 250 4.30 9.82 5.75
CA SER A 250 2.96 10.03 6.33
C SER A 250 3.03 10.47 7.80
N PRO A 251 2.22 11.44 8.24
CA PRO A 251 2.13 11.84 9.65
C PRO A 251 1.57 10.73 10.55
N LEU A 252 1.01 9.65 9.98
CA LEU A 252 0.55 8.48 10.71
C LEU A 252 1.69 7.51 11.08
N LEU A 253 2.88 7.65 10.48
CA LEU A 253 4.04 6.78 10.75
C LEU A 253 4.78 7.13 12.06
N HIS A 254 4.16 7.88 12.97
CA HIS A 254 4.75 8.37 14.22
C HIS A 254 4.98 7.26 15.28
N SER A 255 4.67 6.00 14.95
CA SER A 255 4.93 4.82 15.77
C SER A 255 4.68 3.54 14.96
N VAL A 256 5.54 3.25 13.99
CA VAL A 256 5.53 1.98 13.25
C VAL A 256 5.83 0.85 14.23
N LEU A 257 4.98 -0.16 14.27
CA LEU A 257 5.08 -1.23 15.26
C LEU A 257 5.83 -2.41 14.67
N ALA A 258 7.13 -2.42 14.96
CA ALA A 258 8.08 -3.50 14.68
C ALA A 258 8.24 -3.90 13.20
N ILE A 259 9.50 -4.15 12.84
CA ILE A 259 10.01 -4.55 11.52
C ILE A 259 9.26 -5.78 10.93
N ASN A 260 8.65 -6.61 11.79
CA ASN A 260 7.92 -7.83 11.40
C ASN A 260 6.45 -7.59 10.98
N SER A 261 5.93 -6.36 11.05
CA SER A 261 4.55 -6.05 10.64
C SER A 261 4.41 -5.63 9.18
N LEU A 262 5.53 -5.48 8.47
CA LEU A 262 5.53 -5.13 7.06
C LEU A 262 5.25 -6.38 6.23
N ASN A 263 4.08 -6.42 5.59
CA ASN A 263 3.76 -7.46 4.63
C ASN A 263 3.61 -6.85 3.25
N PHE A 264 4.51 -7.22 2.34
CA PHE A 264 4.43 -6.83 0.94
C PHE A 264 3.97 -8.02 0.12
N THR A 265 2.85 -7.86 -0.58
CA THR A 265 2.29 -8.90 -1.44
C THR A 265 2.00 -8.34 -2.83
N SER A 266 2.01 -9.22 -3.82
CA SER A 266 1.56 -8.89 -5.17
C SER A 266 0.30 -9.72 -5.48
N GLN A 267 -0.55 -9.19 -6.36
CA GLN A 267 -1.75 -9.89 -6.80
C GLN A 267 -1.44 -11.24 -7.49
N ASP A 268 -0.26 -11.39 -8.10
CA ASP A 268 0.18 -12.63 -8.77
C ASP A 268 0.98 -13.58 -7.85
N GLY A 269 1.12 -13.25 -6.55
CA GLY A 269 1.81 -14.08 -5.56
C GLY A 269 3.34 -14.10 -5.67
N GLN A 270 3.92 -13.35 -6.62
CA GLN A 270 5.36 -13.15 -6.76
C GLN A 270 5.80 -11.92 -5.97
N ILE A 271 6.30 -12.14 -4.76
CA ILE A 271 6.72 -11.05 -3.87
C ILE A 271 8.13 -10.60 -4.26
N GLY A 272 8.29 -9.31 -4.57
CA GLY A 272 9.59 -8.67 -4.45
C GLY A 272 9.94 -8.62 -2.97
N THR A 273 11.03 -9.26 -2.56
CA THR A 273 11.52 -9.12 -1.18
C THR A 273 12.07 -7.70 -1.02
N PHE A 274 11.70 -7.04 0.08
CA PHE A 274 12.15 -5.69 0.41
C PHE A 274 12.97 -5.73 1.68
N LEU A 275 14.04 -4.94 1.70
CA LEU A 275 14.80 -4.65 2.90
C LEU A 275 14.32 -3.32 3.49
N ILE A 276 14.01 -3.30 4.78
CA ILE A 276 13.75 -2.04 5.49
C ILE A 276 15.10 -1.37 5.76
N ILE A 277 15.29 -0.17 5.21
CA ILE A 277 16.52 0.61 5.37
C ILE A 277 16.43 1.48 6.62
N SER A 278 15.29 2.15 6.80
CA SER A 278 15.04 3.01 7.96
C SER A 278 13.55 3.11 8.27
N ASP A 279 13.25 3.17 9.57
CA ASP A 279 11.94 3.48 10.12
C ASP A 279 12.08 4.63 11.13
N SER A 280 11.67 5.83 10.70
CA SER A 280 11.69 7.02 11.55
C SER A 280 10.33 7.69 11.56
N ASP A 281 10.10 8.57 12.53
CA ASP A 281 8.83 9.28 12.64
C ASP A 281 8.51 10.01 11.33
N GLY A 282 7.46 9.55 10.66
CA GLY A 282 6.98 10.15 9.42
C GLY A 282 7.61 9.62 8.13
N LEU A 283 8.60 8.72 8.19
CA LEU A 283 9.29 8.17 7.02
C LEU A 283 9.61 6.68 7.20
N LEU A 284 9.13 5.87 6.26
CA LEU A 284 9.54 4.48 6.09
C LEU A 284 10.29 4.34 4.77
N GLU A 285 11.51 3.82 4.83
CA GLU A 285 12.38 3.62 3.67
C GLU A 285 12.60 2.12 3.40
N LEU A 286 12.31 1.70 2.17
CA LEU A 286 12.40 0.31 1.72
C LEU A 286 13.30 0.22 0.48
N GLU A 287 14.11 -0.84 0.38
CA GLU A 287 14.89 -1.19 -0.81
C GLU A 287 14.33 -2.46 -1.44
N LEU A 288 14.18 -2.51 -2.75
CA LEU A 288 13.87 -3.76 -3.45
C LEU A 288 15.12 -4.63 -3.51
N GLU A 289 15.07 -5.85 -2.98
CA GLU A 289 16.22 -6.75 -3.01
C GLU A 289 16.66 -7.08 -4.45
N PRO A 290 17.94 -7.38 -4.70
CA PRO A 290 18.47 -7.60 -6.05
C PRO A 290 17.74 -8.68 -6.88
N ALA A 291 17.17 -9.70 -6.22
CA ALA A 291 16.40 -10.77 -6.87
C ALA A 291 14.91 -10.42 -7.06
N GLY A 292 14.43 -9.32 -6.47
CA GLY A 292 13.05 -8.88 -6.54
C GLY A 292 12.65 -8.42 -7.93
N ARG A 293 11.35 -8.49 -8.22
CA ARG A 293 10.79 -8.05 -9.51
C ARG A 293 9.39 -7.48 -9.31
N LEU A 294 9.16 -6.30 -9.87
CA LEU A 294 7.87 -5.61 -9.89
C LEU A 294 7.39 -5.55 -11.34
N ARG A 295 6.57 -6.53 -11.74
CA ARG A 295 5.88 -6.58 -13.03
C ARG A 295 4.94 -5.40 -13.26
N ALA A 296 4.86 -5.00 -14.53
CA ALA A 296 3.92 -4.00 -15.02
C ALA A 296 2.47 -4.45 -14.82
N ASN A 297 1.60 -3.49 -14.52
CA ASN A 297 0.14 -3.64 -14.40
C ASN A 297 -0.33 -4.68 -13.35
N ILE A 298 0.54 -5.04 -12.41
CA ILE A 298 0.19 -5.85 -11.24
C ILE A 298 -0.04 -4.93 -10.04
N ASN A 299 -1.09 -5.20 -9.27
CA ASN A 299 -1.32 -4.52 -8.01
C ASN A 299 -0.39 -5.08 -6.94
N TYR A 300 0.36 -4.18 -6.30
CA TYR A 300 1.14 -4.42 -5.11
C TYR A 300 0.38 -3.92 -3.89
N ILE A 301 0.43 -4.69 -2.82
CA ILE A 301 -0.20 -4.38 -1.54
C ILE A 301 0.90 -4.37 -0.48
N LEU A 302 1.14 -3.19 0.08
CA LEU A 302 2.00 -2.99 1.25
C LEU A 302 1.10 -2.79 2.47
N VAL A 303 1.21 -3.68 3.45
CA VAL A 303 0.47 -3.63 4.72
C VAL A 303 1.45 -3.22 5.81
N ILE A 304 1.08 -2.20 6.59
CA ILE A 304 1.87 -1.69 7.70
C ILE A 304 0.99 -1.55 8.94
N ASP A 305 1.44 -2.09 10.06
CA ASP A 305 0.83 -1.84 11.36
C ASP A 305 1.49 -0.63 12.05
N ILE A 306 0.66 0.35 12.39
CA ILE A 306 1.08 1.56 13.08
C ILE A 306 0.25 1.75 14.35
N ARG A 307 0.76 2.54 15.29
CA ARG A 307 -0.09 3.14 16.32
C ARG A 307 -0.50 4.53 15.88
N ASN A 308 -1.81 4.80 15.87
CA ASN A 308 -2.35 6.13 15.57
C ASN A 308 -1.85 7.14 16.62
N PRO A 309 -1.66 8.42 16.26
CA PRO A 309 -1.30 9.46 17.22
C PRO A 309 -2.34 9.54 18.36
N PRO A 310 -1.94 9.95 19.58
CA PRO A 310 -2.83 10.05 20.74
C PRO A 310 -3.77 11.28 20.67
N TYR A 311 -3.81 11.97 19.54
CA TYR A 311 -4.62 13.15 19.29
C TYR A 311 -5.35 13.01 17.96
N VAL A 312 -6.42 13.79 17.81
CA VAL A 312 -7.20 13.86 16.56
C VAL A 312 -6.35 14.49 15.47
N LEU A 313 -6.01 13.70 14.46
CA LEU A 313 -5.32 14.08 13.25
C LEU A 313 -6.36 14.21 12.13
N ARG A 314 -6.28 15.30 11.37
CA ARG A 314 -7.15 15.56 10.23
C ARG A 314 -6.31 15.71 8.96
N GLY A 315 -6.76 15.11 7.86
CA GLY A 315 -6.15 15.26 6.54
C GLY A 315 -4.70 14.85 6.46
N ALA A 316 -4.39 13.64 6.93
CA ALA A 316 -3.09 13.03 6.73
C ALA A 316 -2.82 12.88 5.22
N ASN A 317 -1.77 13.54 4.73
CA ASN A 317 -1.25 13.26 3.40
C ASN A 317 -0.31 12.06 3.47
N VAL A 318 -0.43 11.15 2.49
CA VAL A 318 0.47 10.01 2.37
C VAL A 318 1.04 10.00 0.97
N SER A 319 2.36 10.03 0.88
CA SER A 319 3.08 10.09 -0.38
C SER A 319 4.20 9.06 -0.42
N MET A 320 4.62 8.70 -1.61
CA MET A 320 5.78 7.84 -1.81
C MET A 320 6.64 8.39 -2.93
N ASP A 321 7.95 8.46 -2.63
CA ASP A 321 8.99 8.74 -3.61
C ASP A 321 9.72 7.44 -3.94
N ILE A 322 10.03 7.22 -5.21
CA ILE A 322 10.78 6.05 -5.69
C ILE A 322 11.98 6.55 -6.49
N THR A 323 13.17 6.14 -6.07
CA THR A 323 14.44 6.55 -6.69
C THR A 323 15.28 5.34 -7.04
N SER A 324 16.15 5.48 -8.05
CA SER A 324 17.18 4.49 -8.39
C SER A 324 18.57 5.08 -8.16
N SER A 325 19.51 4.31 -7.60
CA SER A 325 20.91 4.77 -7.48
C SER A 325 21.69 4.59 -8.79
N THR A 326 21.22 3.70 -9.66
CA THR A 326 21.91 3.29 -10.89
C THR A 326 21.44 4.09 -12.12
N SER A 327 20.41 4.92 -11.95
CA SER A 327 19.75 5.66 -13.01
C SER A 327 19.12 6.96 -12.49
N ASP A 328 18.62 7.82 -13.38
CA ASP A 328 18.01 9.10 -13.05
C ASP A 328 16.52 8.98 -12.67
N LEU A 329 16.03 7.77 -12.39
CA LEU A 329 14.63 7.53 -12.07
C LEU A 329 14.22 8.24 -10.78
N HIS A 330 13.17 9.07 -10.86
CA HIS A 330 12.51 9.67 -9.71
C HIS A 330 10.99 9.73 -9.95
N LEU A 331 10.22 8.95 -9.19
CA LEU A 331 8.75 8.94 -9.23
C LEU A 331 8.20 9.41 -7.89
N SER A 332 7.30 10.39 -7.92
CA SER A 332 6.61 10.89 -6.73
C SER A 332 5.11 10.84 -6.95
N PHE A 333 4.38 10.31 -5.96
CA PHE A 333 2.93 10.26 -6.01
C PHE A 333 2.30 10.29 -4.62
N ASN A 334 1.05 10.75 -4.56
CA ASN A 334 0.23 10.70 -3.35
C ASN A 334 -0.72 9.51 -3.43
N PHE A 335 -0.98 8.86 -2.30
CA PHE A 335 -2.02 7.87 -2.19
C PHE A 335 -3.37 8.56 -2.03
N THR A 336 -4.37 8.06 -2.75
CA THR A 336 -5.76 8.49 -2.56
C THR A 336 -6.35 7.72 -1.38
N PRO A 337 -6.76 8.38 -0.29
CA PRO A 337 -7.42 7.72 0.82
C PRO A 337 -8.76 7.10 0.40
N VAL A 338 -9.00 5.85 0.81
CA VAL A 338 -10.26 5.14 0.59
C VAL A 338 -10.89 4.83 1.94
N ALA A 339 -12.18 5.14 2.06
CA ALA A 339 -12.93 4.86 3.28
C ALA A 339 -13.00 3.35 3.54
N ALA A 340 -12.61 2.94 4.73
CA ALA A 340 -12.85 1.59 5.21
C ALA A 340 -14.17 1.52 5.98
N THR A 341 -14.76 0.33 5.98
CA THR A 341 -15.75 -0.02 7.01
C THR A 341 -15.05 -0.09 8.35
N ASN A 342 -15.44 0.75 9.30
CA ASN A 342 -14.98 0.64 10.69
C ASN A 342 -16.11 0.07 11.56
N PRO A 343 -15.79 -0.80 12.54
CA PRO A 343 -16.81 -1.41 13.43
C PRO A 343 -17.39 -0.41 14.43
N TYR A 344 -16.83 0.80 14.49
CA TYR A 344 -17.13 1.81 15.48
C TYR A 344 -18.23 2.79 15.07
N GLY A 345 -18.86 2.60 13.90
CA GLY A 345 -19.95 3.46 13.42
C GLY A 345 -19.54 4.91 13.15
N ILE A 346 -18.24 5.14 12.93
CA ILE A 346 -17.69 6.48 12.75
C ILE A 346 -17.83 6.87 11.28
N SER A 347 -18.44 8.03 11.03
CA SER A 347 -18.42 8.68 9.72
C SER A 347 -17.32 9.75 9.71
N LEU A 348 -16.20 9.43 9.08
CA LEU A 348 -15.08 10.36 8.94
C LEU A 348 -15.31 11.34 7.79
N GLN A 349 -14.81 12.56 7.93
CA GLN A 349 -14.79 13.52 6.83
C GLN A 349 -13.74 13.14 5.78
N GLN A 350 -12.58 12.63 6.23
CA GLN A 350 -11.55 12.06 5.38
C GLN A 350 -11.14 10.67 5.90
N PRO A 351 -10.86 9.68 5.02
CA PRO A 351 -10.62 8.31 5.45
C PRO A 351 -9.48 8.10 6.46
N LEU A 352 -8.41 8.90 6.38
CA LEU A 352 -7.23 8.79 7.26
C LEU A 352 -7.32 9.64 8.54
N ASP A 353 -8.45 10.29 8.77
CA ASP A 353 -8.66 11.03 10.00
C ASP A 353 -8.68 10.10 11.22
N THR A 354 -8.06 10.53 12.31
CA THR A 354 -8.23 9.82 13.59
C THR A 354 -9.43 10.35 14.39
N TRP A 355 -9.93 9.53 15.30
CA TRP A 355 -11.15 9.75 16.05
C TRP A 355 -10.97 9.50 17.53
N ALA A 356 -11.41 10.45 18.36
CA ALA A 356 -11.41 10.32 19.80
C ALA A 356 -12.83 9.97 20.30
N PRO A 357 -13.02 8.79 20.91
CA PRO A 357 -14.24 8.45 21.61
C PRO A 357 -14.54 9.40 22.77
N ARG A 358 -15.81 9.76 22.92
CA ARG A 358 -16.32 10.53 24.06
C ARG A 358 -17.77 10.17 24.34
N ILE A 359 -18.15 10.42 25.59
CA ILE A 359 -19.55 10.47 25.99
C ILE A 359 -20.09 11.86 25.64
N VAL A 360 -21.18 11.89 24.88
CA VAL A 360 -21.84 13.10 24.39
C VAL A 360 -22.91 13.58 25.37
N ASN A 361 -23.68 12.64 25.92
CA ASN A 361 -24.71 12.92 26.91
C ASN A 361 -24.86 11.72 27.86
N GLY A 362 -25.39 11.95 29.05
CA GLY A 362 -25.77 10.87 29.93
C GLY A 362 -26.59 11.31 31.13
N SER A 363 -27.44 10.43 31.62
CA SER A 363 -28.32 10.67 32.77
C SER A 363 -28.49 9.42 33.62
N ILE A 364 -28.85 9.62 34.89
CA ILE A 364 -29.16 8.54 35.83
C ILE A 364 -30.38 8.90 36.68
N SER A 365 -31.21 7.90 36.98
CA SER A 365 -32.32 8.01 37.92
C SER A 365 -32.54 6.70 38.66
N GLN A 366 -33.32 6.73 39.74
CA GLN A 366 -33.66 5.54 40.52
C GLN A 366 -35.17 5.36 40.72
N THR A 367 -35.58 4.12 41.05
CA THR A 367 -36.99 3.77 41.30
C THR A 367 -37.37 3.87 42.77
N CYS A 368 -36.48 3.51 43.71
CA CYS A 368 -36.77 3.42 45.14
C CYS A 368 -35.66 4.02 46.03
N PRO A 369 -35.96 5.07 46.83
CA PRO A 369 -35.01 5.68 47.77
C PRO A 369 -34.99 5.05 49.17
N LEU A 370 -35.71 3.94 49.42
CA LEU A 370 -35.82 3.39 50.78
C LEU A 370 -34.62 2.49 51.11
N THR A 371 -34.10 2.58 52.34
CA THR A 371 -33.03 1.69 52.82
C THR A 371 -33.45 0.21 52.75
N ASP A 372 -32.49 -0.69 52.59
CA ASP A 372 -32.70 -2.15 52.55
C ASP A 372 -33.68 -2.68 51.48
N SER A 373 -34.13 -1.81 50.57
CA SER A 373 -35.12 -2.10 49.54
C SER A 373 -34.46 -2.39 48.19
N SER A 374 -35.16 -3.14 47.33
CA SER A 374 -34.77 -3.29 45.93
C SER A 374 -34.97 -1.96 45.19
N ASN A 375 -34.00 -1.60 44.37
CA ASN A 375 -33.96 -0.35 43.63
C ASN A 375 -33.37 -0.59 42.24
N THR A 376 -33.92 0.07 41.23
CA THR A 376 -33.41 -0.01 39.86
C THR A 376 -32.83 1.35 39.50
N LEU A 377 -31.55 1.38 39.16
CA LEU A 377 -30.89 2.53 38.57
C LEU A 377 -30.98 2.45 37.06
N THR A 378 -31.60 3.44 36.43
CA THR A 378 -31.64 3.56 34.96
C THR A 378 -30.60 4.58 34.53
N VAL A 379 -29.56 4.11 33.83
CA VAL A 379 -28.47 4.94 33.28
C VAL A 379 -28.64 5.01 31.77
N SER A 380 -28.75 6.22 31.22
CA SER A 380 -28.76 6.44 29.77
C SER A 380 -27.46 7.15 29.38
N VAL A 381 -26.77 6.67 28.35
CA VAL A 381 -25.52 7.23 27.84
C VAL A 381 -25.62 7.35 26.33
N SER A 382 -25.18 8.47 25.78
CA SER A 382 -24.97 8.65 24.35
C SER A 382 -23.48 8.84 24.06
N THR A 383 -22.93 8.06 23.14
CA THR A 383 -21.53 8.11 22.72
C THR A 383 -21.41 8.66 21.29
N ASN A 384 -20.20 9.04 20.88
CA ASN A 384 -19.90 9.39 19.49
C ASN A 384 -19.28 8.23 18.69
N THR A 385 -19.36 7.01 19.22
CA THR A 385 -18.78 5.78 18.66
C THR A 385 -19.57 4.57 19.17
N PHE A 386 -19.66 3.52 18.36
CA PHE A 386 -20.18 2.23 18.80
C PHE A 386 -19.23 1.57 19.80
N LEU A 387 -19.79 0.73 20.66
CA LEU A 387 -19.06 -0.05 21.65
C LEU A 387 -18.97 -1.48 21.14
N VAL A 388 -17.79 -1.89 20.66
CA VAL A 388 -17.56 -3.27 20.22
C VAL A 388 -17.47 -4.20 21.43
N GLN A 389 -17.63 -5.52 21.22
CA GLN A 389 -17.47 -6.53 22.28
C GLN A 389 -16.15 -6.31 23.04
N GLY A 390 -16.17 -6.40 24.37
CA GLY A 390 -15.02 -6.13 25.26
C GLY A 390 -14.93 -4.68 25.75
N SER A 391 -15.61 -3.73 25.10
CA SER A 391 -15.65 -2.33 25.56
C SER A 391 -16.27 -2.24 26.95
N CYS A 392 -15.67 -1.46 27.85
CA CYS A 392 -16.11 -1.35 29.24
C CYS A 392 -16.56 0.06 29.60
N LEU A 393 -17.60 0.15 30.43
CA LEU A 393 -18.03 1.38 31.09
C LEU A 393 -18.02 1.17 32.61
N THR A 394 -17.39 2.09 33.32
CA THR A 394 -17.38 2.15 34.78
C THR A 394 -18.30 3.27 35.24
N ILE A 395 -19.37 2.92 35.94
CA ILE A 395 -20.26 3.88 36.58
C ILE A 395 -19.80 4.03 38.03
N SER A 396 -19.36 5.23 38.40
CA SER A 396 -18.82 5.58 39.71
C SER A 396 -19.72 6.55 40.46
N GLY A 397 -19.45 6.73 41.76
CA GLY A 397 -20.22 7.63 42.62
C GLY A 397 -21.50 6.98 43.15
N LEU A 398 -21.65 5.67 42.97
CA LEU A 398 -22.82 4.89 43.38
C LEU A 398 -22.73 4.38 44.82
N CYS A 399 -22.01 5.05 45.72
CA CYS A 399 -21.83 4.53 47.07
C CYS A 399 -23.18 4.43 47.83
N GLY A 400 -23.35 3.39 48.64
CA GLY A 400 -24.58 3.15 49.40
C GLY A 400 -25.42 1.97 48.90
N MET A 401 -24.95 1.24 47.89
CA MET A 401 -25.51 -0.06 47.51
C MET A 401 -24.99 -1.13 48.47
N ALA A 402 -25.87 -2.03 48.91
CA ALA A 402 -25.48 -3.23 49.66
C ALA A 402 -25.05 -4.36 48.73
N GLN A 403 -25.77 -4.53 47.61
CA GLN A 403 -25.55 -5.60 46.64
C GLN A 403 -26.04 -5.16 45.26
N VAL A 404 -25.45 -5.72 44.20
CA VAL A 404 -26.01 -5.68 42.84
C VAL A 404 -26.69 -7.02 42.59
N ASP A 405 -28.03 -7.02 42.52
CA ASP A 405 -28.83 -8.24 42.48
C ASP A 405 -28.98 -8.77 41.04
N ALA A 406 -29.19 -7.85 40.09
CA ALA A 406 -29.25 -8.13 38.68
C ALA A 406 -29.01 -6.83 37.91
N ALA A 407 -27.86 -6.72 37.27
CA ALA A 407 -27.72 -5.75 36.20
C ALA A 407 -28.10 -6.42 34.89
N VAL A 408 -28.53 -5.62 33.91
CA VAL A 408 -28.21 -5.75 32.48
C VAL A 408 -29.41 -5.31 31.64
N ALA A 409 -29.17 -4.32 30.77
CA ALA A 409 -30.10 -3.93 29.73
C ALA A 409 -29.92 -4.82 28.50
N GLY A 410 -30.76 -5.86 28.40
CA GLY A 410 -30.73 -6.81 27.29
C GLY A 410 -29.41 -7.60 27.23
N SER A 411 -29.37 -8.72 26.53
CA SER A 411 -28.24 -9.65 26.48
C SER A 411 -26.87 -9.09 25.99
N ALA A 412 -26.73 -7.78 25.77
CA ALA A 412 -25.56 -7.15 25.15
C ALA A 412 -24.47 -6.66 26.13
N PHE A 413 -24.78 -6.49 27.42
CA PHE A 413 -23.81 -6.08 28.43
C PHE A 413 -23.81 -7.04 29.62
N THR A 414 -22.71 -7.11 30.37
CA THR A 414 -22.60 -7.90 31.60
C THR A 414 -21.90 -7.08 32.67
N VAL A 415 -22.30 -7.25 33.93
CA VAL A 415 -21.53 -6.68 35.05
C VAL A 415 -20.35 -7.58 35.34
N THR A 416 -19.15 -7.03 35.25
CA THR A 416 -17.89 -7.76 35.43
C THR A 416 -17.23 -7.48 36.77
N SER A 417 -17.48 -6.30 37.34
CA SER A 417 -17.04 -5.99 38.69
C SER A 417 -17.93 -4.95 39.37
N THR A 418 -17.98 -5.05 40.69
CA THR A 418 -18.61 -4.08 41.59
C THR A 418 -17.65 -3.80 42.72
N SER A 419 -17.62 -2.58 43.24
CA SER A 419 -16.75 -2.32 44.40
C SER A 419 -17.28 -3.04 45.64
N SER A 420 -16.38 -3.52 46.51
CA SER A 420 -16.73 -4.08 47.82
C SER A 420 -17.41 -3.05 48.75
N SER A 421 -17.18 -1.75 48.49
CA SER A 421 -17.85 -0.62 49.12
C SER A 421 -19.16 -0.21 48.45
N GLY A 422 -19.59 -0.92 47.39
CA GLY A 422 -20.78 -0.63 46.61
C GLY A 422 -20.79 0.77 46.01
N CYS A 423 -19.66 1.27 45.48
CA CYS A 423 -19.42 2.63 44.98
C CYS A 423 -19.24 2.74 43.47
N PHE A 424 -18.93 1.64 42.80
CA PHE A 424 -18.88 1.58 41.34
C PHE A 424 -19.41 0.25 40.82
N VAL A 425 -19.86 0.28 39.57
CA VAL A 425 -20.25 -0.89 38.77
C VAL A 425 -19.53 -0.80 37.43
N VAL A 426 -18.86 -1.87 37.02
CA VAL A 426 -18.28 -2.00 35.68
C VAL A 426 -19.17 -2.90 34.85
N VAL A 427 -19.57 -2.40 33.69
CA VAL A 427 -20.27 -3.16 32.66
C VAL A 427 -19.36 -3.34 31.45
N GLU A 428 -19.33 -4.55 30.91
CA GLU A 428 -18.60 -4.90 29.69
C GLU A 428 -19.60 -5.25 28.58
N ALA A 429 -19.33 -4.85 27.36
CA ALA A 429 -20.10 -5.24 26.19
C ALA A 429 -19.85 -6.72 25.87
N ALA A 430 -20.82 -7.58 26.16
CA ALA A 430 -20.79 -9.01 25.83
C ALA A 430 -20.98 -9.26 24.32
N SER A 431 -21.49 -8.27 23.58
CA SER A 431 -21.61 -8.27 22.12
C SER A 431 -21.50 -6.84 21.57
N SER A 432 -21.15 -6.66 20.30
CA SER A 432 -21.02 -5.33 19.69
C SER A 432 -22.34 -4.56 19.69
N TRP A 433 -22.33 -3.37 20.28
CA TRP A 433 -23.47 -2.47 20.38
C TRP A 433 -23.43 -1.39 19.30
N ASN A 434 -24.20 -1.60 18.24
CA ASN A 434 -24.22 -0.76 17.04
C ASN A 434 -25.20 0.43 17.14
N SER A 435 -25.29 1.03 18.33
CA SER A 435 -26.11 2.22 18.60
C SER A 435 -25.29 3.24 19.37
N LEU A 436 -25.46 4.53 19.03
CA LEU A 436 -24.85 5.65 19.76
C LEU A 436 -25.56 5.92 21.08
N VAL A 437 -26.68 5.26 21.37
CA VAL A 437 -27.43 5.39 22.62
C VAL A 437 -27.48 4.03 23.31
N LEU A 438 -27.11 4.03 24.59
CA LEU A 438 -27.12 2.90 25.50
C LEU A 438 -28.00 3.25 26.71
N VAL A 439 -28.93 2.37 27.06
CA VAL A 439 -29.67 2.43 28.33
C VAL A 439 -29.28 1.21 29.12
N LEU A 440 -28.91 1.37 30.38
CA LEU A 440 -28.54 0.32 31.33
C LEU A 440 -29.53 0.34 32.49
N GLU A 441 -30.06 -0.82 32.84
CA GLU A 441 -30.88 -1.00 34.05
C GLU A 441 -30.09 -1.86 35.04
N LEU A 442 -29.82 -1.28 36.22
CA LEU A 442 -29.08 -1.92 37.29
C LEU A 442 -30.04 -2.14 38.47
N THR A 443 -30.45 -3.38 38.70
CA THR A 443 -31.20 -3.74 39.90
C THR A 443 -30.23 -4.04 41.04
N ILE A 444 -30.41 -3.31 42.12
CA ILE A 444 -29.54 -3.27 43.28
C ILE A 444 -30.37 -3.39 44.55
N ARG A 445 -29.71 -3.74 45.66
CA ARG A 445 -30.25 -3.59 47.00
C ARG A 445 -29.65 -2.35 47.66
N ASN A 446 -30.50 -1.44 48.09
CA ASN A 446 -30.07 -0.25 48.82
C ASN A 446 -29.45 -0.65 50.18
N GLY A 447 -28.45 0.11 50.62
CA GLY A 447 -27.86 -0.04 51.95
C GLY A 447 -28.81 0.29 53.08
N ALA A 448 -28.43 -0.10 54.29
CA ALA A 448 -29.22 0.11 55.51
C ALA A 448 -29.11 1.54 56.08
N ALA A 449 -28.10 2.31 55.68
CA ALA A 449 -27.83 3.65 56.20
C ALA A 449 -28.46 4.74 55.33
N GLU A 450 -29.04 5.76 55.97
CA GLU A 450 -29.50 6.97 55.29
C GLU A 450 -28.35 7.69 54.59
N ARG A 451 -28.67 8.32 53.46
CA ARG A 451 -27.66 8.93 52.61
C ARG A 451 -28.24 10.03 51.73
N GLN A 452 -27.48 11.10 51.58
CA GLN A 452 -27.72 12.09 50.53
C GLN A 452 -27.25 11.55 49.17
N ALA A 453 -27.91 12.02 48.10
CA ALA A 453 -27.54 11.65 46.74
C ALA A 453 -26.06 11.98 46.44
N GLY A 454 -25.38 11.09 45.74
CA GLY A 454 -24.03 11.32 45.22
C GLY A 454 -24.05 11.83 43.77
N SER A 455 -22.94 12.44 43.34
CA SER A 455 -22.71 12.70 41.92
C SER A 455 -22.19 11.45 41.24
N ALA A 456 -22.96 10.91 40.30
CA ALA A 456 -22.55 9.74 39.54
C ALA A 456 -21.77 10.15 38.29
N THR A 457 -20.72 9.41 37.96
CA THR A 457 -19.94 9.60 36.74
C THR A 457 -19.86 8.31 35.96
N VAL A 458 -19.61 8.41 34.66
CA VAL A 458 -19.31 7.28 33.78
C VAL A 458 -17.99 7.53 33.06
N SER A 459 -17.11 6.54 33.08
CA SER A 459 -15.85 6.50 32.33
C SER A 459 -15.67 5.11 31.74
N GLY A 460 -14.59 4.85 31.00
CA GLY A 460 -14.39 3.52 30.43
C GLY A 460 -13.36 3.49 29.32
N PHE A 461 -13.45 2.47 28.47
CA PHE A 461 -12.66 2.36 27.26
C PHE A 461 -13.45 1.68 26.14
N VAL A 462 -13.06 1.96 24.90
CA VAL A 462 -13.50 1.23 23.71
C VAL A 462 -12.41 0.20 23.39
N GLU A 463 -12.83 -1.05 23.30
CA GLU A 463 -11.96 -2.17 22.91
C GLU A 463 -11.47 -1.96 21.47
N SER A 464 -10.15 -2.08 21.27
CA SER A 464 -9.55 -1.94 19.95
C SER A 464 -8.30 -2.81 19.76
N GLY A 465 -8.20 -3.93 20.50
CA GLY A 465 -7.13 -4.91 20.40
C GLY A 465 -6.03 -4.67 21.43
N LEU A 466 -4.79 -4.51 20.97
CA LEU A 466 -3.64 -4.42 21.90
C LEU A 466 -3.63 -3.14 22.75
N TRP A 467 -4.20 -2.05 22.24
CA TRP A 467 -4.35 -0.80 22.97
C TRP A 467 -5.77 -0.29 22.80
N ASP A 468 -6.44 -0.15 23.93
CA ASP A 468 -7.77 0.43 24.00
C ASP A 468 -7.70 1.94 24.14
N VAL A 469 -8.75 2.61 23.70
CA VAL A 469 -8.89 4.05 23.82
C VAL A 469 -9.87 4.39 24.94
N SER A 470 -9.46 5.28 25.84
CA SER A 470 -10.26 5.63 27.02
C SER A 470 -11.36 6.64 26.70
N PHE A 471 -12.47 6.50 27.42
CA PHE A 471 -13.45 7.57 27.60
C PHE A 471 -13.03 8.46 28.76
N PRO A 472 -12.97 9.79 28.57
CA PRO A 472 -12.90 10.73 29.68
C PRO A 472 -14.10 10.55 30.63
N SER A 473 -13.89 10.79 31.92
CA SER A 473 -14.98 10.76 32.90
C SER A 473 -16.05 11.81 32.58
N PHE A 474 -17.31 11.40 32.57
CA PHE A 474 -18.48 12.22 32.28
C PHE A 474 -19.43 12.20 33.48
N THR A 475 -19.86 13.37 33.95
CA THR A 475 -20.84 13.47 35.05
C THR A 475 -22.26 13.25 34.51
N LEU A 476 -22.96 12.27 35.07
CA LEU A 476 -24.32 11.93 34.66
C LEU A 476 -25.31 12.98 35.16
N LEU A 477 -26.21 13.43 34.28
CA LEU A 477 -27.29 14.34 34.62
C LEU A 477 -28.30 13.64 35.55
N GLN A 478 -28.74 14.35 36.58
CA GLN A 478 -29.68 13.84 37.58
C GLN A 478 -30.89 14.75 37.64
N SER A 479 -32.09 14.18 37.41
CA SER A 479 -33.34 14.93 37.51
C SER A 479 -34.02 14.63 38.85
N SER A 480 -34.20 15.66 39.65
CA SER A 480 -34.85 15.56 40.96
C SER A 480 -36.37 15.52 40.82
N SER A 481 -36.99 14.47 41.35
CA SER A 481 -38.43 14.33 41.49
C SER A 481 -38.75 13.58 42.80
N SER A 482 -39.96 13.80 43.34
CA SER A 482 -40.40 13.08 44.53
C SER A 482 -40.65 11.60 44.21
N ARG A 483 -40.24 10.71 45.13
CA ARG A 483 -40.56 9.26 45.11
C ARG A 483 -40.94 8.87 46.53
N TYR A 484 -42.07 8.18 46.72
CA TYR A 484 -42.58 7.78 48.04
C TYR A 484 -42.69 8.96 49.03
N GLY A 485 -43.11 10.14 48.55
CA GLY A 485 -43.19 11.36 49.36
C GLY A 485 -41.84 11.98 49.75
N ILE A 486 -40.72 11.41 49.29
CA ILE A 486 -39.37 11.92 49.54
C ILE A 486 -38.98 12.84 48.39
N ASP A 487 -38.79 14.12 48.69
CA ASP A 487 -38.28 15.11 47.73
C ASP A 487 -36.93 14.69 47.18
N GLY A 488 -36.76 14.70 45.85
CA GLY A 488 -35.55 14.22 45.19
C GLY A 488 -35.29 12.72 45.38
N GLY A 489 -36.29 11.92 45.74
CA GLY A 489 -36.17 10.47 45.86
C GLY A 489 -35.81 9.75 44.54
N SER A 490 -35.89 10.42 43.39
CA SER A 490 -35.36 9.93 42.10
C SER A 490 -33.85 10.09 41.93
N LEU A 491 -33.19 10.88 42.77
CA LEU A 491 -31.74 11.08 42.71
C LEU A 491 -31.03 9.78 43.08
N PRO A 492 -29.99 9.39 42.34
CA PRO A 492 -29.33 8.10 42.53
C PRO A 492 -28.75 7.98 43.95
N LEU A 493 -29.18 6.93 44.64
CA LEU A 493 -28.77 6.55 45.98
C LEU A 493 -28.92 7.65 47.02
N LYS A 494 -29.93 8.52 46.82
CA LYS A 494 -30.57 9.14 47.96
C LYS A 494 -31.31 8.05 48.73
N LEU A 495 -30.88 7.80 49.96
CA LEU A 495 -31.44 6.77 50.83
C LEU A 495 -32.10 7.39 52.05
N VAL A 496 -33.34 7.01 52.30
CA VAL A 496 -34.14 7.44 53.46
C VAL A 496 -34.61 6.21 54.19
N GLN A 497 -34.44 6.21 55.51
CA GLN A 497 -34.91 5.15 56.37
C GLN A 497 -36.35 5.50 56.80
N PRO A 498 -37.35 4.66 56.50
CA PRO A 498 -38.71 4.86 56.99
C PRO A 498 -38.73 4.94 58.53
N SER A 499 -39.39 5.96 59.07
CA SER A 499 -39.55 6.17 60.51
C SER A 499 -40.89 6.83 60.84
N ILE A 500 -41.39 6.56 62.05
CA ILE A 500 -42.55 7.25 62.63
C ILE A 500 -42.03 8.56 63.26
N LEU A 501 -42.55 9.69 62.80
CA LEU A 501 -42.15 11.03 63.24
C LEU A 501 -42.92 11.48 64.48
N SER A 502 -44.22 11.18 64.52
CA SER A 502 -45.07 11.42 65.69
C SER A 502 -46.03 10.27 65.86
N PHE A 503 -46.36 9.95 67.10
CA PHE A 503 -47.32 8.94 67.48
C PHE A 503 -48.07 9.45 68.70
N ASP A 504 -49.40 9.46 68.60
CA ASP A 504 -50.29 9.86 69.66
C ASP A 504 -51.40 8.82 69.80
N PHE A 505 -51.75 8.52 71.04
CA PHE A 505 -52.70 7.46 71.36
C PHE A 505 -53.53 7.86 72.58
N GLU A 506 -54.80 8.15 72.31
CA GLU A 506 -55.74 8.67 73.29
C GLU A 506 -56.96 7.77 73.41
N GLN A 507 -57.62 7.81 74.57
CA GLN A 507 -58.89 7.13 74.81
C GLN A 507 -59.96 8.11 75.29
N SER A 508 -61.20 7.90 74.87
CA SER A 508 -62.31 8.78 75.25
C SER A 508 -62.83 8.56 76.67
N SER A 509 -62.64 7.37 77.27
CA SER A 509 -63.13 7.06 78.62
C SER A 509 -62.29 5.97 79.34
N PRO A 510 -61.88 6.19 80.60
CA PRO A 510 -61.20 5.17 81.41
C PRO A 510 -62.15 4.31 82.27
N PHE A 511 -63.47 4.51 82.20
CA PHE A 511 -64.41 3.92 83.15
C PHE A 511 -64.94 2.55 82.72
N VAL A 512 -65.05 1.61 83.67
CA VAL A 512 -65.56 0.24 83.45
C VAL A 512 -66.97 0.25 82.86
N GLY A 513 -67.21 -0.57 81.83
CA GLY A 513 -68.51 -0.73 81.18
C GLY A 513 -68.96 0.44 80.29
N SER A 514 -68.16 1.52 80.17
CA SER A 514 -68.45 2.64 79.28
C SER A 514 -67.97 2.36 77.85
N SER A 515 -68.64 2.94 76.85
CA SER A 515 -68.11 2.98 75.50
C SER A 515 -66.82 3.81 75.48
N ASN A 516 -65.77 3.24 74.88
CA ASN A 516 -64.46 3.86 74.79
C ASN A 516 -64.01 3.87 73.33
N GLN A 517 -63.57 5.02 72.84
CA GLN A 517 -62.95 5.17 71.53
C GLN A 517 -61.45 5.35 71.72
N LEU A 518 -60.67 4.51 71.05
CA LEU A 518 -59.21 4.62 71.00
C LEU A 518 -58.84 5.33 69.70
N ASN A 519 -58.27 6.54 69.84
CA ASN A 519 -57.84 7.34 68.71
C ASN A 519 -56.32 7.25 68.58
N LEU A 520 -55.88 6.73 67.44
CA LEU A 520 -54.47 6.60 67.08
C LEU A 520 -54.16 7.55 65.94
N SER A 521 -53.21 8.45 66.16
CA SER A 521 -52.73 9.39 65.15
C SER A 521 -51.22 9.29 65.05
N PHE A 522 -50.70 9.13 63.84
CA PHE A 522 -49.26 9.09 63.62
C PHE A 522 -48.89 9.76 62.30
N SER A 523 -47.64 10.21 62.22
CA SER A 523 -47.03 10.69 60.98
C SER A 523 -45.74 9.93 60.71
N VAL A 524 -45.40 9.79 59.43
CA VAL A 524 -44.20 9.08 58.96
C VAL A 524 -43.41 9.98 58.01
N ASN A 525 -42.11 9.74 57.89
CA ASN A 525 -41.23 10.49 56.98
C ASN A 525 -41.30 10.04 55.52
N VAL A 526 -42.12 9.04 55.19
CA VAL A 526 -42.31 8.48 53.85
C VAL A 526 -43.79 8.25 53.55
N ALA A 527 -44.17 8.24 52.29
CA ALA A 527 -45.53 7.87 51.89
C ALA A 527 -45.76 6.36 52.08
N LEU A 528 -46.86 6.00 52.74
CA LEU A 528 -47.31 4.62 52.86
C LEU A 528 -48.08 4.23 51.60
N THR A 529 -47.67 3.15 50.95
CA THR A 529 -48.33 2.64 49.74
C THR A 529 -49.29 1.51 50.09
N VAL A 530 -50.18 1.16 49.16
CA VAL A 530 -51.07 0.01 49.34
C VAL A 530 -50.25 -1.24 49.69
N GLY A 531 -50.68 -1.96 50.73
CA GLY A 531 -49.98 -3.15 51.25
C GLY A 531 -48.96 -2.87 52.36
N SER A 532 -48.70 -1.62 52.72
CA SER A 532 -47.93 -1.31 53.94
C SER A 532 -48.67 -1.81 55.19
N LEU A 533 -47.92 -2.41 56.13
CA LEU A 533 -48.44 -2.92 57.40
C LEU A 533 -47.91 -2.07 58.55
N VAL A 534 -48.81 -1.62 59.43
CA VAL A 534 -48.46 -1.03 60.73
C VAL A 534 -48.87 -2.02 61.80
N LEU A 535 -47.89 -2.59 62.50
CA LEU A 535 -48.14 -3.54 63.58
C LEU A 535 -48.25 -2.79 64.91
N LEU A 536 -49.37 -2.96 65.59
CA LEU A 536 -49.53 -2.60 66.99
C LEU A 536 -49.32 -3.86 67.82
N SER A 537 -48.21 -3.92 68.56
CA SER A 537 -47.88 -5.04 69.45
C SER A 537 -48.28 -4.74 70.90
N ASP A 538 -48.24 -5.78 71.74
CA ASP A 538 -48.47 -5.67 73.20
C ASP A 538 -49.86 -5.12 73.57
N TRP A 539 -50.84 -5.34 72.68
CA TRP A 539 -52.24 -5.00 72.94
C TRP A 539 -52.79 -5.91 74.05
N PRO A 540 -53.32 -5.36 75.17
CA PRO A 540 -53.88 -6.17 76.23
C PRO A 540 -55.10 -6.95 75.72
N ALA A 541 -55.30 -8.17 76.20
CA ALA A 541 -56.46 -8.99 75.84
C ALA A 541 -57.76 -8.24 76.17
N GLN A 542 -58.42 -7.72 75.13
CA GLN A 542 -59.70 -7.02 75.20
C GLN A 542 -60.62 -7.56 74.10
N GLU A 543 -61.91 -7.70 74.40
CA GLU A 543 -62.93 -7.93 73.39
C GLU A 543 -63.08 -6.64 72.57
N VAL A 544 -62.77 -6.69 71.28
CA VAL A 544 -63.00 -5.60 70.31
C VAL A 544 -64.21 -6.00 69.48
N PRO A 545 -65.45 -5.56 69.82
CA PRO A 545 -66.67 -6.14 69.26
C PRO A 545 -67.00 -5.64 67.84
N GLN A 546 -66.35 -4.57 67.39
CA GLN A 546 -66.46 -4.02 66.04
C GLN A 546 -65.09 -3.50 65.60
N ALA A 547 -64.57 -4.02 64.49
CA ALA A 547 -63.36 -3.51 63.86
C ALA A 547 -63.51 -2.01 63.59
N ALA A 548 -62.57 -1.24 64.14
CA ALA A 548 -62.57 0.21 64.15
C ALA A 548 -62.79 0.80 62.74
N SER A 549 -63.56 1.90 62.68
CA SER A 549 -63.61 2.77 61.50
C SER A 549 -62.25 3.47 61.33
N LEU A 550 -61.27 2.77 60.79
CA LEU A 550 -60.18 3.46 60.12
C LEU A 550 -60.77 4.10 58.86
N SER A 551 -60.17 5.21 58.38
CA SER A 551 -60.57 5.78 57.09
C SER A 551 -60.61 4.68 56.01
N SER A 552 -61.40 4.87 54.94
CA SER A 552 -61.61 3.86 53.87
C SER A 552 -60.34 3.34 53.18
N ALA A 553 -59.16 3.85 53.55
CA ALA A 553 -57.84 3.46 53.06
C ALA A 553 -57.16 2.35 53.90
N TRP A 554 -57.71 1.98 55.07
CA TRP A 554 -57.08 1.01 55.96
C TRP A 554 -58.02 -0.16 56.28
N GLN A 555 -57.44 -1.34 56.33
CA GLN A 555 -58.11 -2.57 56.75
C GLN A 555 -57.34 -3.15 57.94
N VAL A 556 -58.05 -3.51 59.00
CA VAL A 556 -57.49 -4.32 60.10
C VAL A 556 -57.33 -5.74 59.55
N VAL A 557 -56.11 -6.26 59.57
CA VAL A 557 -55.74 -7.59 59.09
C VAL A 557 -55.52 -8.53 60.26
#